data_AF-A0A256HU56-F1
#
_entry.id   AF-A0A256HU56-F1
#
_cell.length_a   1.000
_cell.length_b   1.000
_cell.length_c   1.000
_cell.angle_alpha   90.00
_cell.angle_beta   90.00
_cell.angle_gamma   90.00
#
_symmetry.space_group_name_H-M   'P 1'
#
loop_
_entity.id
_entity.type
_entity.pdbx_description
1 polymer ?
#
loop_
_entity_poly.entity_id
_entity_poly.type
_entity_poly.pdbx_seq_one_letter_code
_entity_poly.pdbx_strand_id
1 'polypeptide(L)'
;MSIEADSFAYGSSMYGGRPTFALTRRLGDDAGLTLYELIPEDLADGRQKRFSKANSNRKLTRTGITDAIPDAQEDSTGVLDFSSVGAPSARAPNDWQWNDWCALKITTLSDSRQQAVHRLVRDVLNDSGVDPDFVMRGEGSAVLSESSGIRLTIAFLAMKRLQKYEKLTTVADSIARMSLEECYYWHAKCRSPSSPNGVKALRVLLADHLE
;
A
#
# COMPACT_ATOMS: atom_id res chain seq x y z
N MET A 1 7.03 -9.81 26.64
CA MET A 1 6.83 -9.12 25.35
C MET A 1 5.73 -9.90 24.66
N SER A 2 4.57 -9.27 24.51
CA SER A 2 3.25 -9.90 24.70
C SER A 2 2.72 -10.60 23.46
N ILE A 3 2.49 -11.90 23.60
CA ILE A 3 1.87 -12.82 22.62
C ILE A 3 0.46 -12.34 22.20
N GLU A 4 -0.18 -11.46 22.98
CA GLU A 4 -1.51 -10.91 22.70
C GLU A 4 -1.52 -9.86 21.57
N ALA A 5 -0.43 -9.14 21.31
CA ALA A 5 -0.38 -8.13 20.23
C ALA A 5 -0.35 -8.80 18.84
N ASP A 6 0.34 -9.93 18.73
CA ASP A 6 0.39 -10.73 17.49
C ASP A 6 -0.96 -11.39 17.19
N SER A 7 -1.74 -11.73 18.23
CA SER A 7 -3.05 -12.36 18.05
C SER A 7 -4.11 -11.44 17.44
N PHE A 8 -3.99 -10.12 17.60
CA PHE A 8 -4.93 -9.17 17.00
C PHE A 8 -4.63 -8.94 15.51
N ALA A 9 -3.35 -8.92 15.13
CA ALA A 9 -2.92 -8.66 13.76
C ALA A 9 -3.24 -9.81 12.78
N TYR A 10 -3.26 -11.06 13.26
CA TYR A 10 -3.42 -12.23 12.38
C TYR A 10 -4.88 -12.68 12.17
N GLY A 11 -5.83 -12.20 12.99
CA GLY A 11 -7.24 -12.60 12.95
C GLY A 11 -8.24 -11.53 12.48
N SER A 12 -7.87 -10.25 12.40
CA SER A 12 -8.86 -9.15 12.30
C SER A 12 -8.86 -8.35 10.99
N SER A 13 -8.25 -8.84 9.92
CA SER A 13 -8.41 -8.14 8.63
C SER A 13 -9.89 -8.17 8.24
N MET A 14 -10.43 -7.03 7.78
CA MET A 14 -11.85 -6.90 7.44
C MET A 14 -12.34 -7.92 6.39
N TYR A 15 -11.42 -8.59 5.69
CA TYR A 15 -11.71 -9.60 4.67
C TYR A 15 -11.17 -10.99 5.01
N GLY A 16 -11.12 -11.35 6.30
CA GLY A 16 -10.71 -12.71 6.72
C GLY A 16 -9.23 -13.02 6.47
N GLY A 17 -8.42 -11.98 6.31
CA GLY A 17 -6.98 -12.03 6.01
C GLY A 17 -6.65 -12.26 4.54
N ARG A 18 -7.60 -12.03 3.63
CA ARG A 18 -7.31 -11.75 2.23
C ARG A 18 -6.31 -10.58 2.09
N PRO A 19 -5.35 -10.63 1.15
CA PRO A 19 -4.52 -9.47 0.84
C PRO A 19 -5.37 -8.28 0.37
N THR A 20 -5.10 -7.11 0.91
CA THR A 20 -5.86 -5.87 0.63
C THR A 20 -5.03 -4.79 -0.06
N PHE A 21 -3.75 -5.07 -0.32
CA PHE A 21 -2.87 -4.15 -1.01
C PHE A 21 -1.96 -4.91 -1.97
N ALA A 22 -1.49 -4.19 -2.97
CA ALA A 22 -0.48 -4.66 -3.89
C ALA A 22 0.60 -3.60 -4.09
N LEU A 23 1.84 -4.06 -4.23
CA LEU A 23 3.02 -3.26 -4.47
C LEU A 23 3.65 -3.74 -5.77
N THR A 24 3.79 -2.86 -6.74
CA THR A 24 4.29 -3.20 -8.07
C THR A 24 5.42 -2.28 -8.46
N ARG A 25 6.53 -2.87 -8.88
CA ARG A 25 7.67 -2.15 -9.43
C ARG A 25 7.65 -2.24 -10.95
N ARG A 26 7.82 -1.08 -11.58
CA ARG A 26 8.00 -0.93 -13.03
C ARG A 26 9.37 -0.32 -13.30
N LEU A 27 9.93 -0.66 -14.45
CA LEU A 27 11.15 -0.09 -15.03
C LEU A 27 10.78 0.61 -16.35
N GLY A 28 11.74 1.30 -16.97
CA GLY A 28 11.52 2.03 -18.23
C GLY A 28 10.76 3.34 -18.03
N ASP A 29 9.87 3.68 -18.97
CA ASP A 29 9.21 4.99 -19.02
C ASP A 29 8.26 5.24 -17.83
N ASP A 30 7.68 4.18 -17.27
CA ASP A 30 6.84 4.22 -16.08
C ASP A 30 7.60 3.80 -14.80
N ALA A 31 8.92 4.03 -14.77
CA ALA A 31 9.77 3.59 -13.67
C ALA A 31 9.27 4.13 -12.31
N GLY A 32 9.06 3.20 -11.38
CA GLY A 32 8.59 3.54 -10.06
C GLY A 32 8.08 2.34 -9.28
N LEU A 33 7.89 2.58 -8.00
CA LEU A 33 7.23 1.67 -7.08
C LEU A 33 5.82 2.20 -6.81
N THR A 34 4.79 1.47 -7.23
CA THR A 34 3.39 1.86 -7.09
C THR A 34 2.69 1.00 -6.05
N LEU A 35 1.98 1.66 -5.14
CA LEU A 35 1.14 1.01 -4.15
C LEU A 35 -0.34 1.15 -4.54
N TYR A 36 -1.05 0.03 -4.46
CA TYR A 36 -2.48 -0.09 -4.73
C TYR A 36 -3.20 -0.65 -3.51
N GLU A 37 -4.45 -0.22 -3.32
CA GLU A 37 -5.40 -0.85 -2.40
C GLU A 37 -6.36 -1.71 -3.23
N LEU A 38 -6.48 -2.98 -2.87
CA LEU A 38 -7.40 -3.93 -3.46
C LEU A 38 -8.70 -3.89 -2.67
N ILE A 39 -9.81 -3.68 -3.37
CA ILE A 39 -11.11 -3.45 -2.72
C ILE A 39 -12.26 -3.92 -3.63
N PRO A 40 -13.39 -4.39 -3.06
CA PRO A 40 -14.63 -4.59 -3.80
C PRO A 40 -15.05 -3.34 -4.58
N GLU A 41 -15.62 -3.55 -5.77
CA GLU A 41 -16.02 -2.48 -6.67
C GLU A 41 -17.10 -1.56 -6.10
N ASP A 42 -18.07 -2.12 -5.38
CA ASP A 42 -19.14 -1.38 -4.72
C ASP A 42 -18.62 -0.41 -3.64
N LEU A 43 -17.62 -0.85 -2.87
CA LEU A 43 -16.93 -0.03 -1.88
C LEU A 43 -16.05 1.05 -2.53
N ALA A 44 -15.40 0.74 -3.66
CA ALA A 44 -14.68 1.74 -4.45
C ALA A 44 -15.63 2.84 -4.95
N ASP A 45 -16.79 2.46 -5.48
CA ASP A 45 -17.82 3.40 -5.95
C ASP A 45 -18.37 4.25 -4.81
N GLY A 46 -18.64 3.64 -3.66
CA GLY A 46 -19.04 4.34 -2.44
C GLY A 46 -17.99 5.36 -1.97
N ARG A 47 -16.69 5.04 -2.08
CA ARG A 47 -15.60 5.99 -1.77
C ARG A 47 -15.56 7.13 -2.79
N GLN A 48 -15.63 6.83 -4.09
CA GLN A 48 -15.63 7.86 -5.13
C GLN A 48 -16.80 8.85 -4.96
N LYS A 49 -18.00 8.36 -4.63
CA LYS A 49 -19.18 9.18 -4.29
C LYS A 49 -18.96 10.06 -3.06
N ARG A 50 -18.24 9.59 -2.04
CA ARG A 50 -17.90 10.40 -0.85
C ARG A 50 -16.90 11.51 -1.17
N PHE A 51 -15.90 11.23 -2.00
CA PHE A 51 -14.94 12.24 -2.44
C PHE A 51 -15.61 13.34 -3.29
N SER A 52 -16.51 12.97 -4.20
CA SER A 52 -17.25 13.96 -5.00
C SER A 52 -18.16 14.83 -4.14
N LYS A 53 -18.91 14.24 -3.18
CA LYS A 53 -19.77 14.99 -2.25
C LYS A 53 -19.00 15.96 -1.34
N ALA A 54 -17.76 15.62 -0.97
CA ALA A 54 -16.92 16.47 -0.14
C ALA A 54 -16.26 17.63 -0.91
N ASN A 55 -16.64 17.86 -2.18
CA ASN A 55 -15.98 18.80 -3.10
C ASN A 55 -14.45 18.59 -3.14
N SER A 56 -14.01 17.35 -2.96
CA SER A 56 -12.59 17.04 -2.98
C SER A 56 -12.13 16.94 -4.44
N ASN A 57 -11.13 17.74 -4.81
CA ASN A 57 -10.47 17.62 -6.12
C ASN A 57 -9.62 16.33 -6.25
N ARG A 58 -9.59 15.47 -5.22
CA ARG A 58 -8.95 14.15 -5.30
C ARG A 58 -9.84 13.19 -6.09
N LYS A 59 -9.40 12.83 -7.29
CA LYS A 59 -9.95 11.70 -8.05
C LYS A 59 -9.24 10.42 -7.62
N LEU A 60 -10.01 9.36 -7.31
CA LEU A 60 -9.45 8.03 -7.12
C LEU A 60 -9.17 7.43 -8.50
N THR A 61 -7.97 6.90 -8.70
CA THR A 61 -7.61 6.19 -9.92
C THR A 61 -7.91 4.71 -9.71
N ARG A 62 -9.02 4.26 -10.28
CA ARG A 62 -9.44 2.85 -10.32
C ARG A 62 -8.87 2.17 -11.56
N THR A 63 -8.44 0.93 -11.41
CA THR A 63 -7.90 0.08 -12.48
C THR A 63 -8.24 -1.39 -12.20
N GLY A 64 -8.14 -2.26 -13.22
CA GLY A 64 -8.29 -3.70 -13.05
C GLY A 64 -7.18 -4.30 -12.18
N ILE A 65 -7.40 -5.50 -11.65
CA ILE A 65 -6.38 -6.17 -10.82
C ILE A 65 -5.14 -6.51 -11.65
N THR A 66 -5.34 -7.04 -12.86
CA THR A 66 -4.25 -7.40 -13.79
C THR A 66 -3.46 -6.18 -14.27
N ASP A 67 -4.10 -5.01 -14.40
CA ASP A 67 -3.39 -3.75 -14.70
C ASP A 67 -2.52 -3.28 -13.52
N ALA A 68 -3.01 -3.47 -12.29
CA ALA A 68 -2.28 -3.09 -11.08
C ALA A 68 -1.18 -4.09 -10.72
N ILE A 69 -1.39 -5.37 -11.05
CA ILE A 69 -0.52 -6.51 -10.75
C ILE A 69 -0.28 -7.24 -12.07
N PRO A 70 0.65 -6.76 -12.92
CA PRO A 70 0.88 -7.33 -14.25
C PRO A 70 1.35 -8.78 -14.24
N ASP A 71 1.88 -9.25 -13.11
CA ASP A 71 2.34 -10.63 -12.94
C ASP A 71 1.20 -11.60 -12.54
N ALA A 72 -0.01 -11.08 -12.29
CA ALA A 72 -1.21 -11.89 -12.14
C ALA A 72 -1.80 -12.19 -13.52
N GLN A 73 -2.01 -13.47 -13.83
CA GLN A 73 -2.58 -13.90 -15.10
C GLN A 73 -4.07 -14.21 -14.94
N GLU A 74 -4.87 -13.88 -15.94
CA GLU A 74 -6.29 -14.24 -15.99
C GLU A 74 -6.49 -15.34 -17.04
N ASP A 75 -7.13 -16.44 -16.64
CA ASP A 75 -7.47 -17.50 -17.57
C ASP A 75 -8.74 -17.18 -18.38
N SER A 76 -9.09 -18.05 -19.33
CA SER A 76 -10.28 -17.87 -20.18
C SER A 76 -11.61 -17.87 -19.42
N THR A 77 -11.62 -18.25 -18.15
CA THR A 77 -12.80 -18.30 -17.29
C THR A 77 -12.88 -17.12 -16.31
N GLY A 78 -11.91 -16.21 -16.35
CA GLY A 78 -11.83 -15.04 -15.46
C GLY A 78 -11.19 -15.35 -14.09
N VAL A 79 -10.59 -16.53 -13.92
CA VAL A 79 -9.88 -16.88 -12.69
C VAL A 79 -8.47 -16.29 -12.75
N LEU A 80 -8.09 -15.58 -11.68
CA LEU A 80 -6.77 -15.00 -11.54
C LEU A 80 -5.79 -15.99 -10.91
N ASP A 81 -4.62 -16.15 -11.54
CA ASP A 81 -3.46 -16.82 -11.00
C ASP A 81 -2.37 -15.81 -10.60
N PHE A 82 -1.97 -15.89 -9.34
CA PHE A 82 -0.95 -15.07 -8.69
C PHE A 82 0.32 -15.87 -8.37
N SER A 83 0.53 -17.03 -8.98
CA SER A 83 1.71 -17.89 -8.75
C SER A 83 3.05 -17.17 -8.96
N SER A 84 3.07 -16.15 -9.83
CA SER A 84 4.26 -15.30 -10.10
C SER A 84 4.31 -14.02 -9.28
N VAL A 85 3.38 -13.84 -8.32
CA VAL A 85 3.28 -12.65 -7.46
C VAL A 85 3.81 -12.98 -6.07
N GLY A 86 4.63 -12.10 -5.51
CA GLY A 86 5.14 -12.26 -4.14
C GLY A 86 4.00 -12.25 -3.14
N ALA A 87 3.85 -13.31 -2.35
CA ALA A 87 2.78 -13.45 -1.37
C ALA A 87 3.24 -14.22 -0.12
N PRO A 88 2.61 -13.99 1.05
CA PRO A 88 2.84 -14.82 2.22
C PRO A 88 2.38 -16.26 1.97
N SER A 89 3.23 -17.25 2.26
CA SER A 89 2.93 -18.67 2.00
C SER A 89 1.68 -19.19 2.72
N ALA A 90 1.35 -18.63 3.89
CA ALA A 90 0.19 -19.04 4.67
C ALA A 90 -1.15 -18.50 4.15
N ARG A 91 -1.13 -17.56 3.20
CA ARG A 91 -2.28 -16.77 2.76
C ARG A 91 -2.12 -16.40 1.28
N ALA A 92 -2.17 -17.43 0.42
CA ALA A 92 -1.86 -17.28 -0.99
C ALA A 92 -3.02 -16.60 -1.74
N PRO A 93 -2.79 -15.54 -2.53
CA PRO A 93 -3.85 -14.79 -3.24
C PRO A 93 -4.79 -15.65 -4.09
N ASN A 94 -4.34 -16.83 -4.54
CA ASN A 94 -5.13 -17.82 -5.28
C ASN A 94 -6.25 -18.48 -4.44
N ASP A 95 -6.22 -18.36 -3.11
CA ASP A 95 -7.24 -18.92 -2.21
C ASP A 95 -8.53 -18.08 -2.20
N TRP A 96 -8.56 -16.93 -2.88
CA TRP A 96 -9.70 -16.00 -2.89
C TRP A 96 -10.24 -15.73 -4.30
N GLN A 97 -11.55 -15.49 -4.38
CA GLN A 97 -12.20 -15.02 -5.60
C GLN A 97 -12.05 -13.50 -5.77
N TRP A 98 -11.59 -13.07 -6.94
CA TRP A 98 -11.34 -11.67 -7.27
C TRP A 98 -12.38 -11.04 -8.19
N ASN A 99 -13.47 -11.76 -8.48
CA ASN A 99 -14.65 -11.22 -9.17
C ASN A 99 -15.19 -10.01 -8.40
N ASP A 100 -15.52 -8.94 -9.13
CA ASP A 100 -16.00 -7.67 -8.57
C ASP A 100 -15.02 -7.00 -7.60
N TRP A 101 -13.71 -7.24 -7.76
CA TRP A 101 -12.65 -6.47 -7.10
C TRP A 101 -11.89 -5.62 -8.10
N CYS A 102 -11.41 -4.48 -7.61
CA CYS A 102 -10.57 -3.57 -8.37
C CYS A 102 -9.39 -3.09 -7.54
N ALA A 103 -8.45 -2.43 -8.20
CA ALA A 103 -7.33 -1.78 -7.57
C ALA A 103 -7.50 -0.25 -7.60
N LEU A 104 -7.37 0.38 -6.43
CA LEU A 104 -7.29 1.84 -6.30
C LEU A 104 -5.82 2.23 -6.15
N LYS A 105 -5.27 2.95 -7.14
CA LYS A 105 -3.91 3.47 -7.07
C LYS A 105 -3.80 4.49 -5.93
N ILE A 106 -2.89 4.24 -5.00
CA ILE A 106 -2.60 5.14 -3.88
C ILE A 106 -1.62 6.21 -4.36
N THR A 107 -0.41 5.78 -4.74
CA THR A 107 0.60 6.62 -5.37
C THR A 107 1.75 5.78 -5.90
N THR A 108 2.53 6.40 -6.78
CA THR A 108 3.84 5.92 -7.23
C THR A 108 4.93 6.75 -6.56
N LEU A 109 6.02 6.12 -6.17
CA LEU A 109 7.28 6.76 -5.80
C LEU A 109 8.34 6.39 -6.83
N SER A 110 9.07 7.39 -7.31
CA SER A 110 10.17 7.24 -8.27
C SER A 110 11.43 7.92 -7.72
N ASP A 111 12.58 7.63 -8.34
CA ASP A 111 13.87 8.25 -8.05
C ASP A 111 14.28 8.18 -6.56
N SER A 112 14.71 9.31 -6.01
CA SER A 112 15.14 9.44 -4.62
C SER A 112 14.08 9.01 -3.60
N ARG A 113 12.79 9.12 -3.92
CA ARG A 113 11.70 8.66 -3.05
C ARG A 113 11.59 7.15 -3.03
N GLN A 114 11.75 6.51 -4.18
CA GLN A 114 11.83 5.06 -4.27
C GLN A 114 13.06 4.54 -3.53
N GLN A 115 14.20 5.21 -3.69
CA GLN A 115 15.43 4.84 -2.98
C GLN A 115 15.27 4.99 -1.46
N ALA A 116 14.69 6.09 -0.98
CA ALA A 116 14.51 6.34 0.45
C ALA A 116 13.52 5.36 1.12
N VAL A 117 12.47 4.93 0.40
CA VAL A 117 11.48 3.99 0.95
C VAL A 117 11.96 2.53 0.92
N HIS A 118 13.02 2.22 0.16
CA HIS A 118 13.48 0.86 -0.11
C HIS A 118 13.70 0.04 1.17
N ARG A 119 14.38 0.59 2.18
CA ARG A 119 14.61 -0.11 3.45
C ARG A 119 13.29 -0.47 4.14
N LEU A 120 12.38 0.49 4.29
CA LEU A 120 11.06 0.27 4.90
C LEU A 120 10.25 -0.80 4.14
N VAL A 121 10.29 -0.78 2.80
CA VAL A 121 9.62 -1.79 1.98
C VAL A 121 10.20 -3.18 2.22
N ARG A 122 11.54 -3.31 2.25
CA ARG A 122 12.21 -4.59 2.52
C ARG A 122 11.80 -5.15 3.87
N ASP A 123 11.83 -4.31 4.90
CA ASP A 123 11.51 -4.71 6.27
C ASP A 123 10.04 -5.17 6.34
N VAL A 124 9.10 -4.40 5.76
CA VAL A 124 7.68 -4.77 5.71
C VAL A 124 7.42 -6.08 4.95
N LEU A 125 8.12 -6.33 3.84
CA LEU A 125 7.98 -7.58 3.07
C LEU A 125 8.51 -8.78 3.86
N ASN A 126 9.70 -8.66 4.44
CA ASN A 126 10.28 -9.69 5.30
C ASN A 126 9.38 -10.02 6.50
N ASP A 127 8.90 -9.01 7.20
CA ASP A 127 8.03 -9.17 8.38
C ASP A 127 6.69 -9.82 8.02
N SER A 128 6.24 -9.69 6.77
CA SER A 128 5.03 -10.34 6.25
C SER A 128 5.28 -11.69 5.57
N GLY A 129 6.52 -12.18 5.59
CA GLY A 129 6.88 -13.47 4.97
C GLY A 129 6.84 -13.46 3.45
N VAL A 130 6.94 -12.28 2.82
CA VAL A 130 7.04 -12.11 1.37
C VAL A 130 8.50 -11.90 1.00
N ASP A 131 9.01 -12.67 0.03
CA ASP A 131 10.36 -12.43 -0.50
C ASP A 131 10.43 -11.02 -1.12
N PRO A 132 11.25 -10.09 -0.58
CA PRO A 132 11.35 -8.73 -1.09
C PRO A 132 11.77 -8.67 -2.55
N ASP A 133 12.45 -9.69 -3.04
CA ASP A 133 13.06 -9.67 -4.35
C ASP A 133 12.05 -9.66 -5.50
N PHE A 134 10.81 -10.09 -5.28
CA PHE A 134 9.70 -9.93 -6.22
C PHE A 134 9.49 -8.48 -6.67
N VAL A 135 9.84 -7.50 -5.83
CA VAL A 135 9.69 -6.07 -6.14
C VAL A 135 11.01 -5.30 -6.02
N MET A 136 12.10 -5.95 -5.61
CA MET A 136 13.40 -5.31 -5.35
C MET A 136 14.49 -5.63 -6.37
N ARG A 137 14.45 -6.78 -7.06
CA ARG A 137 15.48 -7.11 -8.08
C ARG A 137 15.18 -6.53 -9.45
N GLY A 138 13.93 -6.57 -9.90
CA GLY A 138 13.51 -6.14 -11.23
C GLY A 138 12.10 -5.57 -11.24
N GLU A 139 11.42 -5.66 -12.38
CA GLU A 139 9.97 -5.53 -12.43
C GLU A 139 9.31 -6.70 -11.71
N GLY A 140 8.17 -6.44 -11.08
CA GLY A 140 7.37 -7.46 -10.44
C GLY A 140 6.44 -6.90 -9.39
N SER A 141 5.63 -7.78 -8.81
CA SER A 141 4.55 -7.43 -7.91
C SER A 141 4.53 -8.30 -6.66
N ALA A 142 4.05 -7.73 -5.57
CA ALA A 142 3.76 -8.43 -4.33
C ALA A 142 2.41 -8.00 -3.76
N VAL A 143 1.66 -8.95 -3.21
CA VAL A 143 0.45 -8.67 -2.43
C VAL A 143 0.79 -8.56 -0.95
N LEU A 144 0.07 -7.70 -0.24
CA LEU A 144 0.35 -7.38 1.15
C LEU A 144 -0.89 -7.57 2.01
N SER A 145 -0.65 -7.90 3.28
CA SER A 145 -1.65 -7.81 4.33
C SER A 145 -2.11 -6.37 4.54
N GLU A 146 -3.24 -6.21 5.23
CA GLU A 146 -3.79 -4.91 5.57
C GLU A 146 -2.82 -4.05 6.41
N SER A 147 -2.21 -4.64 7.44
CA SER A 147 -1.25 -3.95 8.30
C SER A 147 -0.02 -3.44 7.53
N SER A 148 0.57 -4.30 6.69
CA SER A 148 1.71 -3.95 5.84
C SER A 148 1.35 -2.85 4.84
N GLY A 149 0.22 -2.99 4.15
CA GLY A 149 -0.24 -2.01 3.17
C GLY A 149 -0.63 -0.66 3.78
N ILE A 150 -1.19 -0.64 4.99
CA ILE A 150 -1.49 0.58 5.74
C ILE A 150 -0.22 1.35 6.10
N ARG A 151 0.80 0.67 6.61
CA ARG A 151 2.10 1.28 6.94
C ARG A 151 2.76 1.87 5.68
N LEU A 152 2.78 1.12 4.59
CA LEU A 152 3.32 1.63 3.32
C LEU A 152 2.48 2.78 2.75
N THR A 153 1.16 2.76 2.91
CA THR A 153 0.28 3.84 2.45
C THR A 153 0.65 5.18 3.07
N ILE A 154 0.84 5.23 4.39
CA ILE A 154 1.20 6.48 5.06
C ILE A 154 2.61 6.96 4.65
N ALA A 155 3.56 6.04 4.46
CA ALA A 155 4.91 6.39 3.98
C ALA A 155 4.88 6.97 2.57
N PHE A 156 4.19 6.28 1.67
CA PHE A 156 4.07 6.67 0.27
C PHE A 156 3.39 8.03 0.11
N LEU A 157 2.30 8.26 0.83
CA LEU A 157 1.59 9.54 0.80
C LEU A 157 2.43 10.68 1.40
N ALA A 158 3.15 10.43 2.51
CA ALA A 158 4.03 11.42 3.12
C ALA A 158 5.22 11.77 2.22
N MET A 159 5.84 10.79 1.56
CA MET A 159 7.02 11.01 0.72
C MET A 159 6.72 11.67 -0.62
N LYS A 160 5.53 11.45 -1.20
CA LYS A 160 5.17 11.89 -2.57
C LYS A 160 5.55 13.34 -2.90
N ARG A 161 5.45 14.25 -1.92
CA ARG A 161 5.70 15.69 -2.11
C ARG A 161 6.93 16.21 -1.35
N LEU A 162 7.77 15.33 -0.82
CA LEU A 162 9.05 15.71 -0.20
C LEU A 162 10.16 15.69 -1.26
N GLN A 163 11.13 16.61 -1.13
CA GLN A 163 12.24 16.76 -2.08
C GLN A 163 13.60 16.46 -1.42
N LYS A 164 13.85 16.99 -0.21
CA LYS A 164 15.09 16.75 0.54
C LYS A 164 15.19 15.27 0.93
N TYR A 165 16.29 14.60 0.56
CA TYR A 165 16.50 13.18 0.83
C TYR A 165 16.51 12.86 2.33
N GLU A 166 17.12 13.72 3.15
CA GLU A 166 17.12 13.59 4.62
C GLU A 166 15.71 13.57 5.21
N LYS A 167 14.78 14.38 4.67
CA LYS A 167 13.37 14.35 5.09
C LYS A 167 12.69 13.05 4.66
N LEU A 168 13.07 12.50 3.50
CA LEU A 168 12.54 11.21 3.03
C LEU A 168 12.99 10.08 3.96
N THR A 169 14.28 9.99 4.28
CA THR A 169 14.81 8.94 5.18
C THR A 169 14.24 9.07 6.58
N THR A 170 14.12 10.30 7.11
CA THR A 170 13.52 10.53 8.44
C THR A 170 12.06 10.10 8.51
N VAL A 171 11.29 10.37 7.45
CA VAL A 171 9.90 9.88 7.36
C VAL A 171 9.85 8.36 7.29
N ALA A 172 10.75 7.73 6.51
CA ALA A 172 10.84 6.26 6.44
C ALA A 172 11.12 5.65 7.83
N ASP A 173 12.14 6.17 8.51
CA ASP A 173 12.59 5.67 9.82
C ASP A 173 11.55 5.91 10.91
N SER A 174 10.88 7.06 10.90
CA SER A 174 9.83 7.37 11.87
C SER A 174 8.62 6.46 11.69
N ILE A 175 8.21 6.21 10.44
CA ILE A 175 7.11 5.30 10.13
C ILE A 175 7.48 3.85 10.43
N ALA A 176 8.74 3.44 10.24
CA ALA A 176 9.20 2.10 10.63
C ALA A 176 9.02 1.85 12.13
N ARG A 177 9.18 2.90 12.96
CA ARG A 177 9.05 2.81 14.43
C ARG A 177 7.63 2.97 14.96
N MET A 178 6.66 3.37 14.11
CA MET A 178 5.27 3.53 14.55
C MET A 178 4.65 2.19 14.96
N SER A 179 3.86 2.23 16.03
CA SER A 179 2.95 1.14 16.37
C SER A 179 1.92 0.91 15.26
N LEU A 180 1.25 -0.24 15.28
CA LEU A 180 0.21 -0.55 14.31
C LEU A 180 -0.98 0.40 14.48
N GLU A 181 -1.36 0.72 15.71
CA GLU A 181 -2.43 1.64 16.06
C GLU A 181 -2.19 3.05 15.50
N GLU A 182 -0.97 3.56 15.65
CA GLU A 182 -0.58 4.84 15.05
C GLU A 182 -0.68 4.81 13.51
N CYS A 183 -0.28 3.70 12.89
CA CYS A 183 -0.41 3.54 11.45
C CYS A 183 -1.88 3.58 11.01
N TYR A 184 -2.77 2.87 11.70
CA TYR A 184 -4.21 2.90 11.42
C TYR A 184 -4.82 4.30 11.61
N TYR A 185 -4.46 5.00 12.69
CA TYR A 185 -4.91 6.36 12.93
C TYR A 185 -4.49 7.30 11.79
N TRP A 186 -3.22 7.31 11.43
CA TRP A 186 -2.71 8.17 10.37
C TRP A 186 -3.26 7.80 8.99
N HIS A 187 -3.45 6.51 8.72
CA HIS A 187 -4.09 6.05 7.51
C HIS A 187 -5.51 6.59 7.38
N ALA A 188 -6.34 6.45 8.41
CA ALA A 188 -7.69 7.00 8.43
C ALA A 188 -7.70 8.52 8.22
N LYS A 189 -6.79 9.26 8.87
CA LYS A 189 -6.65 10.72 8.68
C LYS A 189 -6.20 11.10 7.27
N CYS A 190 -5.28 10.35 6.66
CA CYS A 190 -4.74 10.63 5.32
C CYS A 190 -5.72 10.28 4.18
N ARG A 191 -6.57 9.28 4.41
CA ARG A 191 -7.54 8.76 3.43
C ARG A 191 -8.94 9.37 3.57
N SER A 192 -9.23 10.08 4.66
CA SER A 192 -10.54 10.68 4.86
C SER A 192 -10.81 11.83 3.87
N PRO A 193 -11.98 11.85 3.20
CA PRO A 193 -12.40 12.96 2.36
C PRO A 193 -12.69 14.24 3.17
N SER A 194 -12.99 14.12 4.47
CA SER A 194 -13.27 15.25 5.36
C SER A 194 -12.04 15.80 6.07
N SER A 195 -10.86 15.18 5.88
CA SER A 195 -9.59 15.61 6.46
C SER A 195 -8.56 15.89 5.37
N PRO A 196 -8.73 16.97 4.58
CA PRO A 196 -7.90 17.25 3.41
C PRO A 196 -6.42 17.45 3.77
N ASN A 197 -6.12 17.81 5.01
CA ASN A 197 -4.78 18.11 5.50
C ASN A 197 -4.09 16.93 6.21
N GLY A 198 -4.68 15.73 6.25
CA GLY A 198 -4.10 14.59 6.99
C GLY A 198 -2.65 14.27 6.61
N VAL A 199 -2.36 14.22 5.30
CA VAL A 199 -1.00 13.98 4.78
C VAL A 199 -0.04 15.14 5.09
N LYS A 200 -0.55 16.39 5.12
CA LYS A 200 0.27 17.55 5.49
C LYS A 200 0.62 17.50 6.98
N ALA A 201 -0.35 17.22 7.85
CA ALA A 201 -0.15 17.08 9.28
C ALA A 201 0.86 15.97 9.61
N LEU A 202 0.74 14.81 8.95
CA LEU A 202 1.70 13.72 9.10
C LEU A 202 3.12 14.16 8.72
N ARG A 203 3.31 14.85 7.58
CA ARG A 203 4.63 15.34 7.18
C ARG A 203 5.22 16.34 8.18
N VAL A 204 4.40 17.23 8.73
CA VAL A 204 4.84 18.19 9.75
C VAL A 204 5.29 17.45 11.01
N LEU A 205 4.50 16.50 11.49
CA LEU A 205 4.87 15.68 12.64
C LEU A 205 6.23 14.97 12.44
N LEU A 206 6.46 14.43 11.24
CA LEU A 206 7.61 13.55 10.99
C LEU A 206 8.88 14.25 10.51
N ALA A 207 8.80 15.44 9.91
CA ALA A 207 9.95 16.02 9.19
C ALA A 207 10.09 17.55 9.29
N ASP A 208 9.25 18.24 10.06
CA ASP A 208 9.37 19.71 10.20
C ASP A 208 10.47 20.13 11.18
N HIS A 209 10.92 19.22 12.04
CA HIS A 209 12.06 19.46 12.94
C HIS A 209 13.43 19.45 12.21
N LEU A 210 13.45 19.18 10.91
CA LEU A 210 14.63 19.22 10.06
C LEU A 210 14.61 20.50 9.23
N GLU A 211 15.52 21.44 9.52
CA GLU A 211 15.62 22.73 8.83
C GLU A 211 16.06 22.58 7.35
#